data_AF-S8BDY8-F1
#
_entry.id   AF-S8BDY8-F1
#
_cell.length_a   1.000
_cell.length_b   1.000
_cell.length_c   1.000
_cell.angle_alpha   90.00
_cell.angle_beta   90.00
_cell.angle_gamma   90.00
#
_symmetry.space_group_name_H-M   'P 1'
#
loop_
_entity.id
_entity.type
_entity.pdbx_description
1 polymer ?
#
loop_
_entity_poly.entity_id
_entity_poly.type
_entity_poly.pdbx_seq_one_letter_code
_entity_poly.pdbx_strand_id
1 'polypeptide(L)'
;MNLWPTSWSLWSSSSSSPKATLLPPPVAPAPIVNVVPTPDPQVSTDHRDPSFTPFQRTRKQLTMYFAGATFLLLSMSVARRSTRRRYLATVPKYYTPNTKASELNFNGGVDAFEALNIASLGVMSVGMMSVGASMYLLDVVNVDEMRRLFRSRYGLEGRKSEMDVEEELEEWVASVLARKEQKEKARGGN
;
A
#
# COMPACT_ATOMS: atom_id res chain seq x y z
N MET A 1 21.60 -10.11 -28.00
CA MET A 1 22.36 -9.37 -26.97
C MET A 1 22.62 -7.99 -27.52
N ASN A 2 22.18 -6.94 -26.82
CA ASN A 2 22.43 -5.49 -26.96
C ASN A 2 21.22 -4.79 -26.29
N LEU A 3 21.26 -4.64 -24.96
CA LEU A 3 21.74 -3.46 -24.24
C LEU A 3 20.82 -2.25 -24.47
N TRP A 4 19.88 -2.09 -23.53
CA TRP A 4 19.09 -0.88 -23.32
C TRP A 4 20.00 0.26 -22.82
N PRO A 5 19.85 1.51 -23.31
CA PRO A 5 20.35 2.66 -22.60
C PRO A 5 19.26 3.24 -21.68
N THR A 6 19.57 3.20 -20.39
CA THR A 6 19.06 4.08 -19.33
C THR A 6 19.36 5.54 -19.64
N SER A 7 18.36 6.40 -19.57
CA SER A 7 18.54 7.85 -19.42
C SER A 7 17.45 8.41 -18.51
N TRP A 8 17.86 8.83 -17.32
CA TRP A 8 17.07 9.69 -16.44
C TRP A 8 17.37 11.13 -16.83
N SER A 9 16.43 11.80 -17.48
CA SER A 9 16.56 13.23 -17.80
C SER A 9 15.72 14.02 -16.80
N LEU A 10 16.47 14.72 -15.95
CA LEU A 10 16.05 15.65 -14.93
C LEU A 10 15.40 16.90 -15.56
N TRP A 11 14.31 17.34 -14.95
CA TRP A 11 13.92 18.74 -14.74
C TRP A 11 14.51 19.79 -15.70
N SER A 12 13.67 20.34 -16.57
CA SER A 12 13.97 21.56 -17.35
C SER A 12 12.71 22.44 -17.37
N SER A 13 12.65 23.40 -16.45
CA SER A 13 11.64 24.46 -16.45
C SER A 13 12.11 25.59 -17.36
N SER A 14 11.44 25.79 -18.51
CA SER A 14 11.65 26.93 -19.39
C SER A 14 10.80 28.11 -18.91
N SER A 15 11.44 29.17 -18.41
CA SER A 15 10.78 30.43 -18.07
C SER A 15 10.58 31.29 -19.31
N SER A 16 9.32 31.58 -19.66
CA SER A 16 8.97 32.55 -20.70
C SER A 16 8.81 33.95 -20.08
N SER A 17 9.58 34.92 -20.58
CA SER A 17 9.45 36.34 -20.25
C SER A 17 8.42 37.02 -21.16
N PRO A 18 7.60 37.97 -20.67
CA PRO A 18 6.85 38.87 -21.53
C PRO A 18 7.51 40.27 -21.62
N LYS A 19 7.71 40.65 -22.89
CA LYS A 19 7.85 41.95 -23.56
C LYS A 19 7.52 43.23 -22.75
N ALA A 20 8.48 44.17 -22.74
CA ALA A 20 8.31 45.54 -22.28
C ALA A 20 7.73 46.45 -23.37
N THR A 21 6.73 47.26 -23.02
CA THR A 21 6.23 48.41 -23.81
C THR A 21 6.12 49.63 -22.88
N LEU A 22 6.54 50.78 -23.40
CA LEU A 22 6.93 52.02 -22.72
C LEU A 22 5.76 52.92 -22.22
N LEU A 23 6.10 53.78 -21.24
CA LEU A 23 5.33 54.74 -20.41
C LEU A 23 4.65 55.93 -21.13
N PRO A 24 3.78 56.70 -20.45
CA PRO A 24 4.14 58.07 -19.97
C PRO A 24 3.56 58.40 -18.54
N PRO A 25 3.70 59.61 -17.93
CA PRO A 25 4.54 59.82 -16.74
C PRO A 25 3.75 60.47 -15.53
N PRO A 26 4.33 61.21 -14.55
CA PRO A 26 4.25 60.88 -13.12
C PRO A 26 3.45 61.88 -12.27
N VAL A 27 2.60 61.42 -11.33
CA VAL A 27 2.01 62.31 -10.30
C VAL A 27 1.93 61.62 -8.93
N ALA A 28 2.74 62.17 -8.02
CA ALA A 28 2.61 62.33 -6.56
C ALA A 28 2.23 61.15 -5.63
N PRO A 29 2.85 61.06 -4.43
CA PRO A 29 2.74 59.91 -3.54
C PRO A 29 1.42 59.94 -2.74
N ALA A 30 0.61 58.90 -2.91
CA ALA A 30 -0.52 58.58 -2.02
C ALA A 30 -0.08 57.48 -1.03
N PRO A 31 -0.64 57.46 0.19
CA PRO A 31 -0.03 56.86 1.38
C PRO A 31 0.17 55.35 1.26
N ILE A 32 1.26 54.87 1.87
CA ILE A 32 1.59 53.46 2.01
C ILE A 32 0.44 52.77 2.76
N VAL A 33 -0.48 52.18 2.01
CA VAL A 33 -1.32 51.11 2.52
C VAL A 33 -0.38 49.93 2.69
N ASN A 34 0.00 49.64 3.93
CA ASN A 34 0.64 48.39 4.28
C ASN A 34 -0.32 47.26 3.91
N VAL A 35 -0.17 46.72 2.70
CA VAL A 35 -0.75 45.43 2.35
C VAL A 35 0.03 44.42 3.18
N VAL A 36 -0.50 44.09 4.36
CA VAL A 36 -0.19 42.82 5.02
C VAL A 36 -0.44 41.76 3.94
N PRO A 37 0.56 40.96 3.54
CA PRO A 37 0.27 39.83 2.68
C PRO A 37 -0.69 38.95 3.47
N THR A 38 -1.95 38.91 3.04
CA THR A 38 -2.87 37.85 3.42
C THR A 38 -2.12 36.54 3.19
N PRO A 39 -1.87 35.72 4.22
CA PRO A 39 -1.35 34.40 3.96
C PRO A 39 -2.41 33.72 3.08
N ASP A 40 -2.00 33.28 1.88
CA ASP A 40 -2.78 32.32 1.13
C ASP A 40 -3.27 31.25 2.11
N PRO A 41 -4.53 30.80 2.04
CA PRO A 41 -4.90 29.59 2.74
C PRO A 41 -4.05 28.48 2.12
N GLN A 42 -2.87 28.25 2.70
CA GLN A 42 -2.23 26.95 2.69
C GLN A 42 -3.35 26.02 3.16
N VAL A 43 -3.95 25.30 2.21
CA VAL A 43 -4.78 24.16 2.52
C VAL A 43 -3.82 23.19 3.17
N SER A 44 -3.60 23.37 4.47
CA SER A 44 -3.00 22.37 5.32
C SER A 44 -3.99 21.23 5.25
N THR A 45 -3.76 20.31 4.31
CA THR A 45 -4.41 19.01 4.25
C THR A 45 -3.90 18.19 5.43
N ASP A 46 -4.02 18.71 6.65
CA ASP A 46 -3.70 17.97 7.85
C ASP A 46 -4.94 17.15 8.18
N HIS A 47 -4.96 15.92 7.65
CA HIS A 47 -6.05 14.97 7.88
C HIS A 47 -6.10 14.50 9.34
N ARG A 48 -5.11 14.91 10.15
CA ARG A 48 -4.84 14.48 11.52
C ARG A 48 -5.79 15.12 12.53
N ASP A 49 -6.24 14.32 13.47
CA ASP A 49 -6.91 14.76 14.67
C ASP A 49 -5.86 15.27 15.70
N PRO A 50 -5.98 16.52 16.16
CA PRO A 50 -5.03 17.13 17.11
C PRO A 50 -5.20 16.63 18.55
N SER A 51 -6.18 15.76 18.81
CA SER A 51 -6.50 15.26 20.16
C SER A 51 -5.47 14.27 20.71
N PHE A 52 -4.61 13.69 19.85
CA PHE A 52 -3.60 12.71 20.24
C PHE A 52 -2.21 13.32 20.23
N THR A 53 -1.44 13.07 21.30
CA THR A 53 0.00 13.38 21.27
C THR A 53 0.74 12.44 20.30
N PRO A 54 1.89 12.86 19.73
CA PRO A 54 2.63 12.05 18.75
C PRO A 54 2.95 10.62 19.24
N PHE A 55 3.26 10.50 20.54
CA PHE A 55 3.55 9.21 21.17
C PHE A 55 2.30 8.34 21.33
N GLN A 56 1.16 8.90 21.74
CA GLN A 56 -0.10 8.17 21.87
C GLN A 56 -0.61 7.67 20.50
N ARG A 57 -0.43 8.49 19.47
CA ARG A 57 -0.74 8.18 18.06
C ARG A 57 0.07 6.98 17.57
N THR A 58 1.41 7.05 17.69
CA THR A 58 2.31 5.96 17.28
C THR A 58 1.98 4.65 17.99
N ARG A 59 1.67 4.70 19.30
CA ARG A 59 1.29 3.52 20.08
C ARG A 59 0.00 2.90 19.56
N LYS A 60 -1.03 3.70 19.27
CA LYS A 60 -2.32 3.22 18.72
C LYS A 60 -2.18 2.64 17.31
N GLN A 61 -1.37 3.25 16.45
CA GLN A 61 -1.11 2.77 15.09
C GLN A 61 -0.38 1.41 15.10
N LEU A 62 0.61 1.26 16.00
CA LEU A 62 1.43 0.05 16.04
C LEU A 62 0.83 -1.10 16.87
N THR A 63 -0.23 -0.90 17.66
CA THR A 63 -0.83 -1.99 18.46
C THR A 63 -1.26 -3.16 17.59
N MET A 64 -1.96 -2.89 16.48
CA MET A 64 -2.44 -3.90 15.53
C MET A 64 -1.27 -4.63 14.87
N TYR A 65 -0.20 -3.89 14.54
CA TYR A 65 1.01 -4.44 13.97
C TYR A 65 1.71 -5.39 14.95
N PHE A 66 1.90 -4.97 16.21
CA PHE A 66 2.51 -5.81 17.24
C PHE A 66 1.62 -6.99 17.64
N ALA A 67 0.30 -6.83 17.64
CA ALA A 67 -0.63 -7.93 17.84
C ALA A 67 -0.46 -8.99 16.73
N GLY A 68 -0.42 -8.57 15.47
CA GLY A 68 -0.10 -9.44 14.34
C GLY A 68 1.28 -10.10 14.48
N ALA A 69 2.33 -9.34 14.78
CA ALA A 69 3.69 -9.85 14.89
C ALA A 69 3.87 -10.87 16.03
N THR A 70 3.26 -10.63 17.19
CA THR A 70 3.32 -11.59 18.31
C THR A 70 2.60 -12.89 17.95
N PHE A 71 1.45 -12.80 17.28
CA PHE A 71 0.73 -13.95 16.78
C PHE A 71 1.50 -14.71 15.69
N LEU A 72 2.22 -14.00 14.81
CA LEU A 72 3.09 -14.59 13.79
C LEU A 72 4.20 -15.41 14.45
N LEU A 73 4.88 -14.82 15.43
CA LEU A 73 5.99 -15.45 16.13
C LEU A 73 5.53 -16.67 16.92
N LEU A 74 4.35 -16.59 17.54
CA LEU A 74 3.75 -17.73 18.23
C LEU A 74 3.42 -18.85 17.23
N SER A 75 2.79 -18.53 16.10
CA SER A 75 2.50 -19.49 15.03
C SER A 75 3.77 -20.17 14.50
N MET A 76 4.77 -19.35 14.18
CA MET A 76 6.06 -19.81 13.65
C MET A 76 6.83 -20.67 14.67
N SER A 77 6.70 -20.36 15.97
CA SER A 77 7.31 -21.15 17.05
C SER A 77 6.68 -22.53 17.17
N VAL A 78 5.35 -22.61 17.05
CA VAL A 78 4.61 -23.89 17.03
C VAL A 78 5.00 -24.71 15.80
N ALA A 79 5.00 -24.10 14.61
CA ALA A 79 5.42 -24.74 13.37
C ALA A 79 6.86 -25.26 13.46
N ARG A 80 7.79 -24.43 13.95
CA ARG A 80 9.19 -24.85 14.13
C ARG A 80 9.32 -26.01 15.11
N ARG A 81 8.54 -26.02 16.19
CA ARG A 81 8.52 -27.12 17.16
C ARG A 81 7.97 -28.41 16.56
N SER A 82 6.88 -28.36 15.79
CA SER A 82 6.27 -29.54 15.18
C SER A 82 7.16 -30.10 14.06
N THR A 83 7.64 -29.26 13.14
CA THR A 83 8.54 -29.67 12.06
C THR A 83 9.87 -30.18 12.61
N ARG A 84 10.45 -29.56 13.65
CA ARG A 84 11.72 -30.04 14.24
C ARG A 84 11.60 -31.45 14.83
N ARG A 85 10.48 -31.77 15.48
CA ARG A 85 10.24 -33.12 16.01
C ARG A 85 10.20 -34.16 14.89
N ARG A 86 9.55 -33.83 13.78
CA ARG A 86 9.47 -34.70 12.59
C ARG A 86 10.81 -34.83 11.90
N TYR A 87 11.52 -33.71 11.72
CA TYR A 87 12.86 -33.70 11.16
C TYR A 87 13.81 -34.63 11.94
N LEU A 88 13.82 -34.54 13.27
CA LEU A 88 14.62 -35.43 14.12
C LEU A 88 14.18 -36.90 14.06
N ALA A 89 12.90 -37.18 13.82
CA ALA A 89 12.41 -38.54 13.62
C ALA A 89 12.76 -39.10 12.22
N THR A 90 12.92 -38.24 11.22
CA THR A 90 13.28 -38.62 9.85
C THR A 90 14.78 -38.73 9.60
N VAL A 91 15.62 -38.12 10.44
CA VAL A 91 17.09 -38.20 10.28
C VAL A 91 17.55 -39.63 10.59
N PRO A 92 18.04 -40.40 9.59
CA PRO A 92 18.51 -41.76 9.82
C PRO A 92 19.81 -41.74 10.62
N LYS A 93 19.97 -42.72 11.52
CA LYS A 93 21.25 -42.95 12.20
C LYS A 93 22.22 -43.66 11.23
N TYR A 94 23.52 -43.60 11.50
CA TYR A 94 24.50 -44.36 10.71
C TYR A 94 24.12 -45.86 10.71
N TYR A 95 24.13 -46.47 9.52
CA TYR A 95 23.79 -47.88 9.27
C TYR A 95 22.31 -48.27 9.45
N THR A 96 21.37 -47.34 9.26
CA THR A 96 19.94 -47.69 9.24
C THR A 96 19.52 -48.24 7.86
N PRO A 97 18.89 -49.42 7.77
CA PRO A 97 18.41 -49.96 6.49
C PRO A 97 17.27 -49.11 5.91
N ASN A 98 17.31 -48.83 4.60
CA ASN A 98 16.32 -48.02 3.88
C ASN A 98 14.89 -48.63 3.87
N THR A 99 14.76 -49.90 4.24
CA THR A 99 13.49 -50.65 4.26
C THR A 99 12.53 -50.23 5.38
N LYS A 100 12.99 -49.41 6.35
CA LYS A 100 12.22 -48.98 7.53
C LYS A 100 11.47 -47.66 7.37
N ALA A 101 11.61 -46.98 6.23
CA ALA A 101 10.99 -45.65 6.00
C ALA A 101 9.46 -45.64 6.16
N SER A 102 8.79 -46.78 5.97
CA SER A 102 7.33 -46.94 6.13
C SER A 102 6.85 -47.09 7.59
N GLU A 103 7.74 -47.26 8.58
CA GLU A 103 7.34 -47.38 10.00
C GLU A 103 7.04 -46.03 10.67
N LEU A 104 7.38 -44.92 10.02
CA LEU A 104 6.99 -43.58 10.46
C LEU A 104 5.49 -43.37 10.19
N ASN A 105 4.68 -43.88 11.12
CA ASN A 105 3.21 -43.78 11.09
C ASN A 105 2.79 -42.34 11.39
N PHE A 106 2.79 -41.48 10.37
CA PHE A 106 2.20 -40.14 10.44
C PHE A 106 0.72 -40.23 10.09
N ASN A 107 -0.16 -39.74 10.97
CA ASN A 107 -1.57 -39.59 10.64
C ASN A 107 -1.74 -38.35 9.74
N GLY A 108 -1.80 -38.56 8.43
CA GLY A 108 -1.88 -37.48 7.44
C GLY A 108 -3.09 -36.56 7.58
N GLY A 109 -4.22 -37.05 8.13
CA GLY A 109 -5.42 -36.23 8.35
C GLY A 109 -5.24 -35.23 9.48
N VAL A 110 -4.67 -35.67 10.61
CA VAL A 110 -4.35 -34.80 11.75
C VAL A 110 -3.25 -33.80 11.35
N ASP A 111 -2.29 -34.27 10.55
CA ASP A 111 -1.21 -33.43 10.04
C ASP A 111 -1.73 -32.32 9.10
N ALA A 112 -2.62 -32.67 8.17
CA ALA A 112 -3.22 -31.69 7.26
C ALA A 112 -4.03 -30.63 8.02
N PHE A 113 -4.77 -31.01 9.07
CA PHE A 113 -5.51 -30.07 9.90
C PHE A 113 -4.58 -29.15 10.71
N GLU A 114 -3.47 -29.69 11.25
CA GLU A 114 -2.43 -28.89 11.91
C GLU A 114 -1.82 -27.88 10.92
N ALA A 115 -1.48 -28.33 9.71
CA ALA A 115 -0.92 -27.49 8.66
C ALA A 115 -1.91 -26.40 8.19
N LEU A 116 -3.19 -26.74 8.03
CA LEU A 116 -4.24 -25.78 7.65
C LEU A 116 -4.38 -24.67 8.69
N ASN A 117 -4.41 -25.04 9.97
CA ASN A 117 -4.50 -24.05 11.05
C ASN A 117 -3.23 -23.20 11.14
N ILE A 118 -2.04 -23.78 11.01
CA ILE A 118 -0.79 -23.01 11.00
C ILE A 118 -0.78 -22.01 9.83
N ALA A 119 -1.24 -22.43 8.65
CA ALA A 119 -1.28 -21.58 7.47
C ALA A 119 -2.30 -20.45 7.61
N SER A 120 -3.55 -20.75 8.00
CA SER A 120 -4.59 -19.73 8.16
C SER A 120 -4.24 -18.72 9.25
N LEU A 121 -3.65 -19.20 10.35
CA LEU A 121 -3.21 -18.37 11.47
C LEU A 121 -2.03 -17.47 11.08
N GLY A 122 -1.11 -17.97 10.25
CA GLY A 122 -0.04 -17.18 9.64
C GLY A 122 -0.55 -16.11 8.68
N VAL A 123 -1.46 -16.45 7.76
CA VAL A 123 -2.08 -15.49 6.82
C VAL A 123 -2.87 -14.42 7.57
N MET A 124 -3.65 -14.82 8.58
CA MET A 124 -4.41 -13.91 9.43
C MET A 124 -3.47 -12.92 10.15
N SER A 125 -2.37 -13.42 10.70
CA SER A 125 -1.34 -12.60 11.33
C SER A 125 -0.73 -11.58 10.37
N VAL A 126 -0.35 -12.02 9.15
CA VAL A 126 0.18 -11.13 8.10
C VAL A 126 -0.85 -10.08 7.71
N GLY A 127 -2.14 -10.43 7.67
CA GLY A 127 -3.23 -9.49 7.46
C GLY A 127 -3.34 -8.44 8.58
N MET A 128 -3.23 -8.84 9.84
CA MET A 128 -3.21 -7.88 10.96
C MET A 128 -1.99 -6.96 10.91
N MET A 129 -0.82 -7.51 10.57
CA MET A 129 0.42 -6.73 10.39
C MET A 129 0.30 -5.76 9.22
N SER A 130 -0.24 -6.17 8.07
CA SER A 130 -0.37 -5.31 6.91
C SER A 130 -1.33 -4.15 7.18
N VAL A 131 -2.44 -4.40 7.88
CA VAL A 131 -3.37 -3.35 8.32
C VAL A 131 -2.70 -2.40 9.30
N GLY A 132 -2.02 -2.90 10.33
CA GLY A 132 -1.29 -2.06 11.29
C GLY A 132 -0.14 -1.27 10.68
N ALA A 133 0.59 -1.87 9.73
CA ALA A 133 1.66 -1.19 8.99
C ALA A 133 1.09 -0.10 8.07
N SER A 134 -0.03 -0.36 7.39
CA SER A 134 -0.71 0.64 6.56
C SER A 134 -1.18 1.83 7.41
N MET A 135 -1.70 1.54 8.60
CA MET A 135 -2.14 2.54 9.56
C MET A 135 -0.97 3.44 10.03
N TYR A 136 0.21 2.86 10.26
CA TYR A 136 1.43 3.60 10.58
C TYR A 136 1.98 4.40 9.39
N LEU A 137 2.06 3.81 8.20
CA LEU A 137 2.62 4.45 7.00
C LEU A 137 1.77 5.61 6.48
N LEU A 138 0.45 5.47 6.57
CA LEU A 138 -0.49 6.54 6.19
C LEU A 138 -0.68 7.58 7.31
N ASP A 139 -0.07 7.34 8.48
CA ASP A 139 -0.21 8.16 9.69
C ASP A 139 -1.67 8.41 10.11
N VAL A 140 -2.47 7.34 10.07
CA VAL A 140 -3.93 7.35 10.33
C VAL A 140 -4.22 6.63 11.64
N VAL A 141 -5.08 7.17 12.49
CA VAL A 141 -5.52 6.59 13.77
C VAL A 141 -6.98 6.14 13.74
N ASN A 142 -7.83 6.88 13.02
CA ASN A 142 -9.27 6.68 12.98
C ASN A 142 -9.76 6.51 11.53
N VAL A 143 -10.96 5.93 11.37
CA VAL A 143 -11.62 5.82 10.06
C VAL A 143 -11.91 7.19 9.46
N ASP A 144 -12.17 8.21 10.29
CA ASP A 144 -12.40 9.58 9.83
C ASP A 144 -11.15 10.21 9.21
N GLU A 145 -9.99 10.03 9.85
CA GLU A 145 -8.69 10.47 9.30
C GLU A 145 -8.40 9.74 7.99
N MET A 146 -8.71 8.44 7.91
CA MET A 146 -8.59 7.67 6.66
C MET A 146 -9.49 8.25 5.57
N ARG A 147 -10.75 8.56 5.88
CA ARG A 147 -11.69 9.12 4.92
C ARG A 147 -11.26 10.51 4.44
N ARG A 148 -10.74 11.35 5.34
CA ARG A 148 -10.16 12.66 5.00
C ARG A 148 -8.92 12.51 4.13
N LEU A 149 -8.03 11.58 4.47
CA LEU A 149 -6.83 11.27 3.68
C LEU A 149 -7.22 10.79 2.27
N PHE A 150 -8.20 9.89 2.14
CA PHE A 150 -8.67 9.41 0.85
C PHE A 150 -9.30 10.53 0.03
N ARG A 151 -10.18 11.34 0.62
CA ARG A 151 -10.76 12.50 -0.09
C ARG A 151 -9.71 13.49 -0.55
N SER A 152 -8.72 13.76 0.30
CA SER A 152 -7.62 14.67 0.00
C SER A 152 -6.71 14.10 -1.10
N ARG A 153 -6.37 12.80 -1.06
CA ARG A 153 -5.49 12.17 -2.08
C ARG A 153 -6.16 11.98 -3.43
N TYR A 154 -7.46 11.70 -3.45
CA TYR A 154 -8.22 11.47 -4.69
C TYR A 154 -8.90 12.74 -5.21
N GLY A 155 -8.61 13.92 -4.65
CA GLY A 155 -9.18 15.19 -5.14
C GLY A 155 -10.70 15.24 -5.09
N LEU A 156 -11.35 14.40 -4.27
CA LEU A 156 -12.81 14.36 -4.10
C LEU A 156 -13.35 15.62 -3.39
N GLU A 157 -12.45 16.53 -3.02
CA GLU A 157 -12.75 17.89 -2.57
C GLU A 157 -13.07 18.78 -3.79
N GLY A 158 -14.21 18.51 -4.43
CA GLY A 158 -14.77 19.37 -5.46
C GLY A 158 -15.17 18.61 -6.72
N ARG A 159 -16.47 18.70 -7.03
CA ARG A 159 -17.28 18.41 -8.24
C ARG A 159 -16.64 17.99 -9.59
N LYS A 160 -15.33 18.09 -9.80
CA LYS A 160 -14.62 17.63 -11.00
C LYS A 160 -14.21 16.15 -10.95
N SER A 161 -14.04 15.56 -9.77
CA SER A 161 -13.53 14.18 -9.64
C SER A 161 -14.49 13.09 -10.09
N GLU A 162 -15.80 13.30 -10.03
CA GLU A 162 -16.78 12.26 -10.42
C GLU A 162 -16.78 12.07 -11.94
N MET A 163 -16.65 13.15 -12.71
CA MET A 163 -16.65 13.12 -14.18
C MET A 163 -15.37 12.48 -14.73
N ASP A 164 -14.21 12.85 -14.19
CA ASP A 164 -12.92 12.31 -14.63
C ASP A 164 -12.81 10.80 -14.29
N VAL A 165 -13.35 10.37 -13.14
CA VAL A 165 -13.37 8.95 -12.75
C VAL A 165 -14.33 8.13 -13.61
N GLU A 166 -15.46 8.71 -14.02
CA GLU A 166 -16.40 8.06 -14.93
C GLU A 166 -15.80 7.86 -16.33
N GLU A 167 -15.06 8.84 -16.85
CA GLU A 167 -14.39 8.73 -18.16
C GLU A 167 -13.28 7.67 -18.14
N GLU A 168 -12.43 7.65 -17.10
CA GLU A 168 -11.40 6.61 -16.92
C GLU A 168 -12.02 5.20 -16.76
N LEU A 169 -13.19 5.09 -16.10
CA LEU A 169 -13.92 3.85 -15.97
C LEU A 169 -14.47 3.37 -17.33
N GLU A 170 -15.04 4.27 -18.12
CA GLU A 170 -15.59 3.97 -19.44
C GLU A 170 -14.51 3.48 -20.40
N GLU A 171 -13.35 4.14 -20.44
CA GLU A 171 -12.21 3.71 -21.25
C GLU A 171 -11.70 2.33 -20.82
N TRP A 172 -11.62 2.08 -19.50
CA TRP A 172 -11.21 0.78 -18.98
C TRP A 172 -12.21 -0.32 -19.35
N VAL A 173 -13.51 -0.10 -19.16
CA VAL A 173 -14.56 -1.07 -19.54
C VAL A 173 -14.53 -1.33 -21.05
N ALA A 174 -14.39 -0.28 -21.86
CA ALA A 174 -14.26 -0.42 -23.31
C ALA A 174 -13.04 -1.26 -23.70
N SER A 175 -11.89 -1.06 -23.04
CA SER A 175 -10.68 -1.85 -23.29
C SER A 175 -10.86 -3.34 -22.94
N VAL A 176 -11.61 -3.65 -21.88
CA VAL A 176 -11.91 -5.02 -21.44
C VAL A 176 -12.87 -5.70 -22.42
N LEU A 177 -13.90 -4.98 -22.88
CA LEU A 177 -14.85 -5.49 -23.88
C LEU A 177 -14.18 -5.73 -25.22
N ALA A 178 -13.36 -4.78 -25.69
CA ALA A 178 -12.58 -4.94 -26.92
C ALA A 178 -11.64 -6.15 -26.85
N ARG A 179 -10.97 -6.36 -25.71
CA ARG A 179 -10.12 -7.53 -25.47
C ARG A 179 -10.92 -8.84 -25.47
N LYS A 180 -12.15 -8.83 -24.95
CA LYS A 180 -13.03 -10.01 -24.95
C LYS A 180 -13.51 -10.35 -26.36
N GLU A 181 -13.95 -9.36 -27.15
CA GLU A 181 -14.37 -9.58 -28.54
C GLU A 181 -13.24 -10.10 -29.43
N GLN A 182 -12.02 -9.58 -29.27
CA GLN A 182 -10.85 -10.09 -29.98
C GLN A 182 -10.57 -11.56 -29.64
N LYS A 183 -10.74 -11.95 -28.37
CA LYS A 183 -10.57 -13.33 -27.91
C LYS A 183 -11.67 -14.26 -28.41
N GLU A 184 -12.91 -13.79 -28.53
CA GLU A 184 -14.02 -14.58 -29.09
C GLU A 184 -13.89 -14.75 -30.61
N LYS A 185 -13.49 -13.70 -31.35
CA LYS A 185 -13.19 -13.79 -32.79
C LYS A 185 -12.03 -14.75 -33.08
N ALA A 186 -10.99 -14.76 -32.24
CA ALA A 186 -9.89 -15.71 -32.36
C ALA A 186 -10.30 -17.17 -32.04
N ARG A 187 -11.38 -17.37 -31.27
CA ARG A 187 -11.88 -18.69 -30.86
C ARG A 187 -12.96 -19.25 -31.78
N GLY A 188 -13.67 -18.39 -32.52
CA GLY A 188 -14.65 -18.78 -33.56
C GLY A 188 -14.08 -18.87 -34.98
N GLY A 189 -12.78 -18.61 -35.16
CA GLY A 189 -12.07 -18.66 -36.46
C GLY A 189 -11.33 -19.97 -36.72
N ASN A 190 -11.79 -21.09 -36.16
CA ASN A 190 -11.36 -22.47 -36.46
C ASN A 190 -12.59 -23.36 -36.59
#